data_AF-A0A9D4FDV8-F1
#
_entry.id   AF-A0A9D4FDV8-F1
#
_cell.length_a   1.000
_cell.length_b   1.000
_cell.length_c   1.000
_cell.angle_alpha   90.00
_cell.angle_beta   90.00
_cell.angle_gamma   90.00
#
_symmetry.space_group_name_H-M   'P 1'
#
loop_
_entity.id
_entity.type
_entity.pdbx_description
1 polymer ?
#
loop_
_entity_poly.entity_id
_entity_poly.type
_entity_poly.pdbx_seq_one_letter_code
_entity_poly.pdbx_strand_id
1 'polypeptide(L)'
;MAANTNLLTDKETINWFKASIALNVTKQGLTHFLDTELQNVHCVVGRICGNCPIENLLPGHKSQKPQPCPTCDKVKQNIISQHRYGRPSWRNTRAEKWALDYWEIGKCYLPPDGYSSVSSVQESDFNGVISIMLNCLHFQTCLSSSCLSPPPPDKQCLLEKVKAKVKYAVLCQFIYEK
;
A
#
# COMPACT_ATOMS: atom_id res chain seq x y z
N MET A 1 -19.01 -41.66 -19.63
CA MET A 1 -18.61 -40.25 -19.53
C MET A 1 -17.24 -40.20 -18.86
N ALA A 2 -16.16 -40.14 -19.63
CA ALA A 2 -14.81 -40.07 -19.09
C ALA A 2 -14.50 -38.60 -18.79
N ALA A 3 -14.17 -38.31 -17.53
CA ALA A 3 -13.67 -37.00 -17.11
C ALA A 3 -12.34 -36.72 -17.83
N ASN A 4 -12.29 -35.62 -18.57
CA ASN A 4 -11.14 -35.23 -19.37
C ASN A 4 -10.05 -34.68 -18.44
N THR A 5 -9.07 -35.52 -18.10
CA THR A 5 -7.97 -35.26 -17.14
C THR A 5 -6.80 -34.46 -17.72
N ASN A 6 -6.99 -33.70 -18.79
CA ASN A 6 -5.93 -32.91 -19.44
C ASN A 6 -5.88 -31.41 -19.02
N LEU A 7 -6.53 -31.04 -17.91
CA LEU A 7 -6.58 -29.65 -17.44
C LEU A 7 -5.22 -29.05 -17.03
N LEU A 8 -4.16 -29.87 -16.89
CA LEU A 8 -2.85 -29.44 -16.39
C LEU A 8 -1.73 -29.48 -17.46
N THR A 9 -2.06 -29.81 -18.72
CA THR A 9 -1.07 -29.95 -19.80
C THR A 9 -1.13 -28.83 -20.84
N ASP A 10 -2.20 -28.05 -20.87
CA ASP A 10 -2.29 -26.96 -21.83
C ASP A 10 -1.39 -25.78 -21.39
N LYS A 11 -0.72 -25.20 -22.39
CA LYS A 11 0.28 -24.16 -22.19
C LYS A 11 -0.32 -22.90 -21.57
N GLU A 12 -1.61 -22.63 -21.79
CA GLU A 12 -2.29 -21.44 -21.28
C GLU A 12 -2.53 -21.56 -19.78
N THR A 13 -3.03 -22.71 -19.31
CA THR A 13 -3.19 -23.01 -17.88
C THR A 13 -1.86 -22.97 -17.15
N ILE A 14 -0.80 -23.56 -17.73
CA ILE A 14 0.55 -23.49 -17.16
C ILE A 14 1.04 -22.03 -17.08
N ASN A 15 0.81 -21.22 -18.12
CA ASN A 15 1.23 -19.83 -18.13
C ASN A 15 0.45 -18.99 -17.10
N TRP A 16 -0.86 -19.21 -16.99
CA TRP A 16 -1.70 -18.56 -15.99
C TRP A 16 -1.23 -18.92 -14.58
N PHE A 17 -0.96 -20.20 -14.32
CA PHE A 17 -0.45 -20.65 -13.02
C PHE A 17 0.92 -20.03 -12.70
N LYS A 18 1.84 -20.00 -13.67
CA LYS A 18 3.14 -19.32 -13.52
C LYS A 18 2.97 -17.83 -13.22
N ALA A 19 2.05 -17.15 -13.91
CA ALA A 19 1.76 -15.74 -13.67
C ALA A 19 1.19 -15.51 -12.26
N SER A 20 0.24 -16.34 -11.83
CA SER A 20 -0.35 -16.29 -10.49
C SER A 20 0.69 -16.51 -9.38
N ILE A 21 1.59 -17.50 -9.56
CA ILE A 21 2.72 -17.71 -8.62
C ILE A 21 3.65 -16.49 -8.62
N ALA A 22 4.05 -16.00 -9.79
CA ALA A 22 4.97 -14.88 -9.89
C ALA A 22 4.39 -13.61 -9.23
N LEU A 23 3.10 -13.34 -9.43
CA LEU A 23 2.39 -12.24 -8.76
C LEU A 23 2.35 -12.45 -7.25
N ASN A 24 2.05 -13.66 -6.76
CA ASN A 24 2.00 -13.92 -5.32
C ASN A 24 3.38 -13.79 -4.65
N VAL A 25 4.44 -14.30 -5.27
CA VAL A 25 5.82 -14.14 -4.77
C VAL A 25 6.23 -12.66 -4.77
N THR A 26 5.88 -11.93 -5.84
CA THR A 26 6.14 -10.49 -5.93
C THR A 26 5.40 -9.73 -4.84
N LYS A 27 4.10 -10.03 -4.63
CA LYS A 27 3.29 -9.47 -3.56
C LYS A 27 3.96 -9.67 -2.21
N GLN A 28 4.36 -10.90 -1.87
CA GLN A 28 5.00 -11.21 -0.59
C GLN A 28 6.27 -10.37 -0.36
N GLY A 29 7.13 -10.25 -1.37
CA GLY A 29 8.33 -9.42 -1.29
C GLY A 29 8.02 -7.94 -1.09
N LEU A 30 7.05 -7.40 -1.84
CA LEU A 30 6.63 -6.01 -1.73
C LEU A 30 5.93 -5.70 -0.40
N THR A 31 5.09 -6.62 0.09
CA THR A 31 4.41 -6.51 1.38
C THR A 31 5.41 -6.33 2.52
N HIS A 32 6.48 -7.12 2.56
CA HIS A 32 7.50 -7.01 3.62
C HIS A 32 8.24 -5.65 3.58
N PHE A 33 8.61 -5.21 2.38
CA PHE A 33 9.21 -3.89 2.17
C PHE A 33 8.25 -2.76 2.60
N LEU A 34 6.99 -2.85 2.17
CA LEU A 34 5.98 -1.84 2.43
C LEU A 34 5.63 -1.74 3.92
N ASP A 35 5.56 -2.88 4.61
CA ASP A 35 5.32 -2.95 6.04
C ASP A 35 6.41 -2.21 6.84
N THR A 36 7.68 -2.47 6.50
CA THR A 36 8.84 -1.83 7.13
C THR A 36 8.86 -0.32 6.86
N GLU A 37 8.66 0.08 5.61
CA GLU A 37 8.70 1.49 5.22
C GLU A 37 7.50 2.28 5.75
N LEU A 38 6.31 1.68 5.82
CA LEU A 38 5.16 2.34 6.45
C LEU A 38 5.40 2.59 7.94
N GLN A 39 6.06 1.69 8.67
CA GLN A 39 6.45 1.93 10.05
C GLN A 39 7.44 3.10 10.16
N ASN A 40 8.39 3.22 9.22
CA ASN A 40 9.32 4.35 9.16
C ASN A 40 8.60 5.69 8.90
N VAL A 41 7.67 5.71 7.93
CA VAL A 41 6.82 6.88 7.66
C VAL A 41 5.95 7.21 8.89
N HIS A 42 5.39 6.19 9.54
CA HIS A 42 4.59 6.36 10.74
C HIS A 42 5.40 6.93 11.90
N CYS A 43 6.67 6.56 12.06
CA CYS A 43 7.54 7.18 13.07
C CYS A 43 7.68 8.70 12.86
N VAL A 44 7.75 9.19 11.62
CA VAL A 44 7.73 10.63 11.32
C VAL A 44 6.39 11.24 11.72
N VAL A 45 5.29 10.58 11.41
CA VAL A 45 3.94 11.03 11.79
C VAL A 45 3.71 10.99 13.31
N GLY A 46 4.21 9.97 14.00
CA GLY A 46 4.16 9.84 15.46
C GLY A 46 4.91 10.97 16.17
N ARG A 47 6.02 11.44 15.60
CA ARG A 47 6.73 12.65 16.07
C ARG A 47 5.90 13.91 15.87
N ILE A 48 5.19 14.04 14.74
CA ILE A 48 4.20 15.12 14.52
C ILE A 48 3.07 15.01 15.56
N CYS A 49 2.72 13.79 15.95
CA CYS A 49 1.62 13.48 16.85
C CYS A 49 1.93 13.62 18.35
N GLY A 50 3.16 14.00 18.74
CA GLY A 50 3.66 13.93 20.12
C GLY A 50 2.62 14.27 21.21
N ASN A 51 2.43 13.33 22.14
CA ASN A 51 1.47 13.38 23.26
C ASN A 51 0.04 13.83 22.88
N CYS A 52 -0.45 13.47 21.70
CA CYS A 52 -1.87 13.59 21.42
C CYS A 52 -2.64 12.75 22.47
N PRO A 53 -3.56 13.34 23.26
CA PRO A 53 -4.41 12.55 24.13
C PRO A 53 -5.37 11.77 23.23
N ILE A 54 -4.94 10.56 22.83
CA ILE A 54 -5.71 9.61 22.02
C ILE A 54 -7.04 9.26 22.75
N GLU A 55 -7.10 9.48 24.06
CA GLU A 55 -8.30 9.37 24.88
C GLU A 55 -9.47 10.23 24.38
N ASN A 56 -9.22 11.37 23.72
CA ASN A 56 -10.29 12.22 23.17
C ASN A 56 -10.85 11.73 21.82
N LEU A 57 -10.26 10.71 21.23
CA LEU A 57 -10.70 10.11 19.97
C LEU A 57 -11.39 8.75 20.17
N LEU A 58 -11.48 8.27 21.41
CA LEU A 58 -12.20 7.03 21.73
C LEU A 58 -13.73 7.25 21.64
N PRO A 59 -14.48 6.29 21.06
CA PRO A 59 -15.93 6.34 20.95
C PRO A 59 -16.59 6.07 22.31
N GLY A 60 -16.56 7.07 23.19
CA GLY A 60 -17.22 7.04 24.51
C GLY A 60 -17.98 8.32 24.85
N HIS A 61 -17.57 9.46 24.29
CA HIS A 61 -18.29 10.73 24.45
C HIS A 61 -19.43 10.83 23.43
N LYS A 62 -20.60 10.31 23.82
CA LYS A 62 -21.88 10.57 23.18
C LYS A 62 -22.24 12.04 23.33
N SER A 63 -21.66 12.94 22.52
CA SER A 63 -22.18 14.28 22.19
C SER A 63 -21.10 15.06 21.47
N GLN A 64 -21.43 15.57 20.28
CA GLN A 64 -20.62 16.46 19.44
C GLN A 64 -19.54 15.75 18.61
N LYS A 65 -19.56 16.03 17.30
CA LYS A 65 -18.52 15.58 16.36
C LYS A 65 -17.15 15.91 16.98
N PRO A 66 -16.24 14.94 17.14
CA PRO A 66 -14.90 15.22 17.63
C PRO A 66 -14.29 16.30 16.74
N GLN A 67 -14.04 17.49 17.28
CA GLN A 67 -13.26 18.49 16.55
C GLN A 67 -11.86 17.88 16.36
N PRO A 68 -11.31 17.88 15.13
CA PRO A 68 -9.97 17.38 14.93
C PRO A 68 -9.02 18.17 15.83
N CYS A 69 -8.27 17.48 16.69
CA CYS A 69 -7.28 18.19 17.50
C CYS A 69 -6.23 18.81 16.55
N PRO A 70 -5.57 19.92 16.93
CA PRO A 70 -4.57 20.59 16.07
C PRO A 70 -3.47 19.64 15.57
N THR A 71 -3.19 18.59 16.34
CA THR A 71 -2.25 17.53 16.01
C THR A 71 -2.77 16.63 14.87
N CYS A 72 -4.05 16.21 14.92
CA CYS A 72 -4.68 15.44 13.84
C CYS A 72 -4.73 16.23 12.53
N ASP A 73 -4.91 17.55 12.60
CA ASP A 73 -4.84 18.40 11.40
C ASP A 73 -3.44 18.41 10.78
N LYS A 74 -2.37 18.48 11.58
CA LYS A 74 -1.00 18.38 11.06
C LYS A 74 -0.74 17.03 10.41
N VAL A 75 -1.19 15.93 11.02
CA VAL A 75 -1.08 14.59 10.44
C VAL A 75 -1.85 14.51 9.12
N LYS A 76 -3.08 15.02 9.08
CA LYS A 76 -3.91 15.08 7.88
C LYS A 76 -3.22 15.87 6.77
N GLN A 77 -2.67 17.04 7.07
CA GLN A 77 -1.94 17.85 6.09
C GLN A 77 -0.67 17.13 5.60
N ASN A 78 0.03 16.40 6.47
CA ASN A 78 1.16 15.57 6.06
C ASN A 78 0.74 14.42 5.12
N ILE A 79 -0.37 13.74 5.42
CA ILE A 79 -0.92 12.70 4.54
C ILE A 79 -1.29 13.28 3.18
N ILE A 80 -1.93 14.46 3.14
CA ILE A 80 -2.28 15.14 1.89
C ILE A 80 -1.02 15.52 1.11
N SER A 81 0.00 16.08 1.76
CA SER A 81 1.24 16.52 1.11
C SER A 81 2.09 15.37 0.58
N GLN A 82 2.02 14.19 1.22
CA GLN A 82 2.68 12.97 0.78
C GLN A 82 1.85 12.14 -0.21
N HIS A 83 0.60 12.52 -0.48
CA HIS A 83 -0.24 11.85 -1.45
C HIS A 83 -0.06 12.46 -2.85
N ARG A 84 0.30 11.64 -3.84
CA ARG A 84 0.60 12.06 -5.22
C ARG A 84 -0.43 13.02 -5.82
N TYR A 85 -1.71 12.72 -5.63
CA TYR A 85 -2.83 13.52 -6.14
C TYR A 85 -3.53 14.39 -5.07
N GLY A 86 -3.04 14.41 -3.84
CA GLY A 86 -3.72 15.11 -2.73
C GLY A 86 -5.13 14.61 -2.43
N ARG A 87 -5.45 13.33 -2.76
CA ARG A 87 -6.78 12.73 -2.59
C ARG A 87 -6.72 11.44 -1.76
N PRO A 88 -6.42 11.52 -0.45
CA PRO A 88 -6.35 10.34 0.38
C PRO A 88 -7.74 9.70 0.59
N SER A 89 -7.76 8.38 0.69
CA SER A 89 -8.99 7.59 0.88
C SER A 89 -9.42 7.56 2.34
N TRP A 90 -9.99 8.68 2.81
CA TRP A 90 -10.40 8.85 4.21
C TRP A 90 -11.39 7.80 4.73
N ARG A 91 -12.17 7.17 3.83
CA ARG A 91 -13.16 6.14 4.19
C ARG A 91 -12.54 4.81 4.61
N ASN A 92 -11.30 4.55 4.20
CA ASN A 92 -10.61 3.32 4.58
C ASN A 92 -9.99 3.41 5.97
N THR A 93 -9.74 4.62 6.47
CA THR A 93 -8.91 4.86 7.65
C THR A 93 -9.71 5.36 8.85
N ARG A 94 -9.18 5.06 10.04
CA ARG A 94 -9.68 5.51 11.33
C ARG A 94 -8.70 6.53 11.91
N ALA A 95 -9.11 7.80 11.90
CA ALA A 95 -8.26 8.91 12.37
C ALA A 95 -7.84 8.75 13.84
N GLU A 96 -8.70 8.14 14.67
CA GLU A 96 -8.43 7.82 16.07
C GLU A 96 -7.25 6.86 16.27
N LYS A 97 -6.86 6.12 15.22
CA LYS A 97 -5.78 5.15 15.26
C LYS A 97 -4.48 5.63 14.60
N TRP A 98 -4.46 6.79 13.95
CA TRP A 98 -3.25 7.25 13.23
C TRP A 98 -2.00 7.34 14.11
N ALA A 99 -2.14 7.58 15.41
CA ALA A 99 -1.02 7.63 16.34
C ALA A 99 -0.51 6.24 16.75
N LEU A 100 -1.36 5.22 16.71
CA LEU A 100 -1.09 3.89 17.26
C LEU A 100 -0.80 2.85 16.17
N ASP A 101 -1.34 3.06 14.98
CA ASP A 101 -1.37 2.07 13.92
C ASP A 101 -0.89 2.69 12.61
N TYR A 102 0.30 2.26 12.17
CA TYR A 102 0.89 2.69 10.90
C TYR A 102 0.05 2.27 9.70
N TRP A 103 -0.69 1.17 9.82
CA TRP A 103 -1.50 0.67 8.74
C TRP A 103 -2.68 1.60 8.44
N GLU A 104 -3.23 2.26 9.46
CA GLU A 104 -4.30 3.23 9.27
C GLU A 104 -3.83 4.44 8.45
N ILE A 105 -2.55 4.81 8.53
CA ILE A 105 -1.94 5.78 7.61
C ILE A 105 -1.78 5.17 6.20
N GLY A 106 -1.34 3.92 6.10
CA GLY A 106 -1.21 3.20 4.81
C GLY A 106 -2.52 3.16 4.03
N LYS A 107 -3.65 2.95 4.71
CA LYS A 107 -4.99 2.91 4.11
C LYS A 107 -5.39 4.22 3.41
N CYS A 108 -4.81 5.34 3.79
CA CYS A 108 -5.04 6.63 3.14
C CYS A 108 -4.58 6.64 1.67
N TYR A 109 -3.68 5.73 1.27
CA TYR A 109 -3.14 5.64 -0.09
C TYR A 109 -3.77 4.50 -0.92
N LEU A 110 -4.73 3.77 -0.35
CA LEU A 110 -5.49 2.73 -1.04
C LEU A 110 -6.59 3.32 -1.92
N PRO A 111 -7.16 2.54 -2.86
CA PRO A 111 -8.35 2.93 -3.61
C PRO A 111 -9.54 3.26 -2.68
N PRO A 112 -10.52 4.06 -3.11
CA PRO A 112 -11.55 4.65 -2.24
C PRO A 112 -12.42 3.66 -1.45
N ASP A 113 -12.56 2.42 -1.92
CA ASP A 113 -13.46 1.42 -1.36
C ASP A 113 -12.79 0.04 -1.27
N GLY A 114 -13.29 -0.80 -0.35
CA GLY A 114 -12.90 -2.22 -0.23
C GLY A 114 -11.79 -2.53 0.78
N TYR A 115 -11.20 -1.52 1.44
CA TYR A 115 -10.04 -1.71 2.32
C TYR A 115 -10.27 -1.29 3.78
N SER A 116 -11.47 -0.82 4.14
CA SER A 116 -11.77 -0.39 5.51
C SER A 116 -11.70 -1.52 6.53
N SER A 117 -12.01 -2.75 6.11
CA SER A 117 -11.94 -3.97 6.94
C SER A 117 -10.60 -4.69 6.91
N VAL A 118 -9.67 -4.31 6.01
CA VAL A 118 -8.36 -4.94 5.89
C VAL A 118 -7.49 -4.51 7.08
N SER A 119 -6.93 -5.47 7.83
CA SER A 119 -6.29 -5.16 9.12
C SER A 119 -4.77 -4.97 9.04
N SER A 120 -4.15 -5.35 7.93
CA SER A 120 -2.69 -5.24 7.76
C SER A 120 -2.27 -5.16 6.29
N VAL A 121 -0.99 -4.85 6.05
CA VAL A 121 -0.39 -4.89 4.71
C VAL A 121 -0.44 -6.30 4.12
N GLN A 122 -0.30 -7.32 4.96
CA GLN A 122 -0.26 -8.74 4.59
C GLN A 122 -1.61 -9.23 4.07
N GLU A 123 -2.70 -8.70 4.63
CA GLU A 123 -4.08 -8.99 4.20
C GLU A 123 -4.50 -8.21 2.96
N SER A 124 -3.81 -7.13 2.62
CA SER A 124 -4.08 -6.36 1.40
C SER A 124 -3.85 -7.22 0.16
N ASP A 125 -4.62 -7.03 -0.90
CA ASP A 125 -4.38 -7.71 -2.18
C ASP A 125 -3.20 -7.06 -2.94
N PHE A 126 -2.84 -7.63 -4.10
CA PHE A 126 -1.74 -7.07 -4.90
C PHE A 126 -2.04 -5.63 -5.36
N ASN A 127 -3.31 -5.33 -5.67
CA ASN A 127 -3.71 -4.00 -6.10
C ASN A 127 -3.54 -2.96 -4.98
N GLY A 128 -3.89 -3.30 -3.74
CA GLY A 128 -3.70 -2.44 -2.58
C GLY A 128 -2.22 -2.16 -2.31
N VAL A 129 -1.37 -3.19 -2.37
CA VAL A 129 0.09 -3.03 -2.22
C VAL A 129 0.65 -2.06 -3.26
N ILE A 130 0.33 -2.26 -4.54
CA ILE A 130 0.80 -1.38 -5.62
C ILE A 130 0.22 0.03 -5.49
N SER A 131 -1.05 0.16 -5.11
CA SER A 131 -1.72 1.45 -4.95
C SER A 131 -1.02 2.33 -3.92
N ILE A 132 -0.63 1.77 -2.77
CA ILE A 132 0.12 2.52 -1.75
C ILE A 132 1.45 3.03 -2.33
N MET A 133 2.19 2.16 -3.04
CA MET A 133 3.47 2.54 -3.64
C MET A 133 3.34 3.64 -4.70
N LEU A 134 2.23 3.67 -5.44
CA LEU A 134 1.97 4.66 -6.48
C LEU A 134 1.38 5.97 -5.96
N ASN A 135 0.59 5.91 -4.90
CA ASN A 135 -0.10 7.08 -4.38
C ASN A 135 0.69 7.83 -3.31
N CYS A 136 1.72 7.21 -2.72
CA CYS A 136 2.56 7.84 -1.71
C CYS A 136 3.92 8.28 -2.29
N LEU A 137 4.26 9.57 -2.11
CA LEU A 137 5.49 10.18 -2.64
C LEU A 137 6.77 9.59 -2.02
N HIS A 138 6.72 9.15 -0.76
CA HIS A 138 7.82 8.42 -0.11
C HIS A 138 8.23 7.21 -0.95
N PHE A 139 7.26 6.36 -1.30
CA PHE A 139 7.49 5.15 -2.08
C PHE A 139 7.85 5.43 -3.53
N GLN A 140 7.28 6.48 -4.15
CA GLN A 140 7.73 6.90 -5.48
C GLN A 140 9.20 7.30 -5.50
N THR A 141 9.66 7.96 -4.44
CA THR A 141 11.08 8.32 -4.28
C THR A 141 11.92 7.05 -4.12
N CYS A 142 11.47 6.06 -3.35
CA CYS A 142 12.15 4.76 -3.25
C CYS A 142 12.20 3.99 -4.58
N LEU A 143 11.20 4.18 -5.45
CA LEU A 143 11.12 3.55 -6.77
C LEU A 143 11.98 4.27 -7.84
N SER A 144 12.13 5.59 -7.73
CA SER A 144 12.94 6.41 -8.64
C SER A 144 14.41 6.46 -8.25
N SER A 145 14.69 6.40 -6.95
CA SER A 145 16.02 6.26 -6.39
C SER A 145 16.47 4.81 -6.48
N SER A 146 17.76 4.56 -6.65
CA SER A 146 18.40 3.24 -6.55
C SER A 146 18.37 2.65 -5.12
N CYS A 147 17.34 2.93 -4.32
CA CYS A 147 17.18 2.51 -2.93
C CYS A 147 16.91 1.01 -2.75
N LEU A 148 16.67 0.28 -3.85
CA LEU A 148 16.83 -1.18 -3.84
C LEU A 148 18.33 -1.42 -3.68
N SER A 149 18.75 -1.89 -2.49
CA SER A 149 20.09 -2.44 -2.30
C SER A 149 20.44 -3.31 -3.51
N PRO A 150 21.68 -3.22 -4.05
CA PRO A 150 22.01 -3.93 -5.27
C PRO A 150 21.64 -5.38 -5.07
N PRO A 151 20.73 -5.93 -5.91
CA PRO A 151 20.37 -7.33 -5.77
C PRO A 151 21.65 -8.14 -5.91
N PRO A 152 21.76 -9.30 -5.22
CA PRO A 152 22.90 -10.16 -5.41
C PRO A 152 23.11 -10.42 -6.92
N PRO A 153 24.35 -10.63 -7.38
CA PRO A 153 24.71 -10.58 -8.81
C PRO A 153 23.86 -11.46 -9.72
N ASP A 154 23.28 -12.52 -9.17
CA ASP A 154 22.37 -13.48 -9.81
C ASP A 154 20.95 -12.94 -10.07
N LYS A 155 20.52 -11.89 -9.35
CA LYS A 155 19.15 -11.33 -9.39
C LYS A 155 19.05 -9.96 -10.08
N GLN A 156 20.16 -9.33 -10.46
CA GLN A 156 20.18 -8.03 -11.16
C GLN A 156 19.39 -8.06 -12.48
N CYS A 157 19.50 -9.15 -13.24
CA CYS A 157 18.76 -9.34 -14.50
C CYS A 157 17.24 -9.48 -14.29
N LEU A 158 16.81 -10.04 -13.15
CA LEU A 158 15.39 -10.16 -12.81
C LEU A 158 14.83 -8.83 -12.31
N LEU A 159 15.61 -8.07 -11.55
CA LEU A 159 15.20 -6.76 -11.03
C LEU A 159 14.94 -5.76 -12.16
N GLU A 160 15.80 -5.71 -13.19
CA GLU A 160 15.59 -4.82 -14.34
C GLU A 160 14.36 -5.22 -15.17
N LYS A 161 14.07 -6.54 -15.27
CA LYS A 161 12.84 -7.04 -15.90
C LYS A 161 11.58 -6.72 -15.10
N VAL A 162 11.65 -6.80 -13.77
CA VAL A 162 10.55 -6.45 -12.87
C VAL A 162 10.33 -4.93 -12.87
N LYS A 163 11.38 -4.10 -12.78
CA LYS A 163 11.29 -2.65 -12.91
C LYS A 163 10.66 -2.24 -14.24
N ALA A 164 11.10 -2.84 -15.35
CA ALA A 164 10.52 -2.59 -16.67
C ALA A 164 9.03 -2.99 -16.71
N LYS A 165 8.65 -4.14 -16.14
CA LYS A 165 7.25 -4.61 -16.11
C LYS A 165 6.35 -3.82 -15.16
N VAL A 166 6.85 -3.41 -13.99
CA VAL A 166 6.12 -2.54 -13.06
C VAL A 166 5.91 -1.18 -13.70
N LYS A 167 6.96 -0.61 -14.32
CA LYS A 167 6.84 0.65 -15.07
C LYS A 167 5.83 0.54 -16.22
N TYR A 168 5.78 -0.61 -16.91
CA TYR A 168 4.79 -0.89 -17.95
C TYR A 168 3.37 -1.07 -17.41
N ALA A 169 3.20 -1.78 -16.29
CA ALA A 169 1.89 -1.96 -15.64
C ALA A 169 1.32 -0.62 -15.13
N VAL A 170 2.18 0.23 -14.58
CA VAL A 170 1.84 1.61 -14.18
C VAL A 170 1.45 2.46 -15.40
N LEU A 171 2.19 2.35 -16.51
CA LEU A 171 1.83 3.02 -17.77
C LEU A 171 0.51 2.51 -18.36
N CYS A 172 0.23 1.21 -18.26
CA CYS A 172 -1.02 0.62 -18.75
C CYS A 172 -2.24 1.06 -17.94
N GLN A 173 -2.15 1.22 -16.61
CA GLN A 173 -3.26 1.78 -15.81
C GLN A 173 -3.59 3.23 -16.23
N PHE A 174 -2.58 4.04 -16.58
CA PHE A 174 -2.78 5.42 -17.06
C PHE A 174 -3.41 5.52 -18.46
N ILE A 175 -3.30 4.49 -19.29
CA ILE A 175 -3.85 4.48 -20.65
C ILE A 175 -5.33 4.08 -20.65
N TYR A 176 -5.80 3.31 -19.64
CA TYR A 176 -7.17 2.81 -19.56
C TYR A 176 -8.13 3.67 -18.70
N GLU A 177 -7.68 4.78 -18.11
CA GLU A 177 -8.51 5.75 -17.36
C GLU A 177 -8.82 7.04 -18.16
N LYS A 178 -8.90 6.97 -19.50
CA LYS A 178 -9.42 8.06 -20.35
C LYS A 178 -10.76 7.72 -20.96
#